data_AF-A0AAV0VF11-F1
#
_entry.id   AF-A0AAV0VF11-F1
#
_cell.length_a   1.000
_cell.length_b   1.000
_cell.length_c   1.000
_cell.angle_alpha   90.00
_cell.angle_beta   90.00
_cell.angle_gamma   90.00
#
_symmetry.space_group_name_H-M   'P 1'
#
loop_
_entity.id
_entity.type
_entity.pdbx_description
1 polymer ?
#
loop_
_entity_poly.entity_id
_entity_poly.type
_entity_poly.pdbx_seq_one_letter_code
_entity_poly.pdbx_strand_id
1 'polypeptide(L)'
;MLTYLVPNNLIQWSETNSSSIIVKYIKDKYPFFQEVNNDLLNSELELWIQKWKKSELKGDILPKNVFDTLDACCGIIFPTIKSLISILASLQISTASAERSFSTLRRLKTWLRSRMGKHRLTGLALLQRYYCEHRRSN
;
A
#
# COMPACT_ATOMS: atom_id res chain seq x y z
N MET A 1 -2.95 -5.63 -4.45
CA MET A 1 -2.91 -6.76 -3.50
C MET A 1 -3.62 -6.48 -2.15
N LEU A 2 -3.87 -5.20 -1.78
CA LEU A 2 -4.53 -4.80 -0.50
C LEU A 2 -5.95 -4.21 -0.67
N THR A 3 -6.58 -4.40 -1.82
CA THR A 3 -7.83 -3.72 -2.20
C THR A 3 -9.11 -4.50 -1.83
N TYR A 4 -9.01 -5.77 -1.45
CA TYR A 4 -10.19 -6.67 -1.32
C TYR A 4 -11.14 -6.34 -0.16
N LEU A 5 -10.71 -5.55 0.82
CA LEU A 5 -11.54 -5.13 1.97
C LEU A 5 -12.16 -3.74 1.80
N VAL A 6 -11.84 -3.04 0.71
CA VAL A 6 -12.52 -1.81 0.33
C VAL A 6 -13.96 -2.19 -0.11
N PRO A 7 -15.01 -1.47 0.33
CA PRO A 7 -16.42 -1.78 0.05
C PRO A 7 -16.71 -2.12 -1.41
N ASN A 8 -16.09 -1.41 -2.35
CA ASN A 8 -16.22 -1.68 -3.78
C ASN A 8 -15.84 -3.13 -4.18
N ASN A 9 -14.81 -3.69 -3.57
CA ASN A 9 -14.38 -5.06 -3.84
C ASN A 9 -15.05 -6.07 -2.91
N LEU A 10 -15.48 -5.62 -1.73
CA LEU A 10 -16.14 -6.44 -0.72
C LEU A 10 -17.57 -6.81 -1.14
N ILE A 11 -18.29 -5.92 -1.84
CA ILE A 11 -19.60 -6.20 -2.43
C ILE A 11 -19.47 -7.31 -3.49
N GLN A 12 -18.56 -7.15 -4.45
CA GLN A 12 -18.30 -8.17 -5.49
C GLN A 12 -17.83 -9.51 -4.90
N TRP A 13 -17.06 -9.47 -3.81
CA TRP A 13 -16.58 -10.68 -3.15
C TRP A 13 -17.69 -11.40 -2.36
N SER A 14 -18.64 -10.65 -1.80
CA SER A 14 -19.83 -11.21 -1.13
C SER A 14 -20.77 -11.95 -2.09
N GLU A 15 -20.79 -11.57 -3.36
CA GLU A 15 -21.62 -12.22 -4.39
C GLU A 15 -21.00 -13.53 -4.89
N THR A 16 -19.69 -13.67 -4.76
CA THR A 16 -18.93 -14.80 -5.32
C THR A 16 -18.51 -15.84 -4.29
N ASN A 17 -18.49 -15.51 -2.99
CA ASN A 17 -18.02 -16.42 -1.95
C ASN A 17 -18.91 -16.38 -0.71
N SER A 18 -19.19 -17.55 -0.14
CA SER A 18 -19.85 -17.66 1.17
C SER A 18 -18.97 -17.07 2.28
N SER A 19 -19.59 -16.38 3.24
CA SER A 19 -18.91 -15.72 4.37
C SER A 19 -17.98 -16.64 5.19
N SER A 20 -18.24 -17.95 5.18
CA SER A 20 -17.36 -18.97 5.78
C SER A 20 -16.00 -19.12 5.11
N ILE A 21 -15.90 -18.94 3.79
CA ILE A 21 -14.63 -18.98 3.03
C ILE A 21 -13.84 -17.71 3.31
N ILE A 22 -14.55 -16.59 3.43
CA ILE A 22 -14.00 -15.28 3.72
C ILE A 22 -13.30 -15.28 5.09
N VAL A 23 -13.98 -15.77 6.12
CA VAL A 23 -13.40 -15.85 7.46
C VAL A 23 -12.19 -16.78 7.50
N LYS A 24 -12.24 -17.93 6.82
CA LYS A 24 -11.07 -18.82 6.70
C LYS A 24 -9.88 -18.13 6.03
N TYR A 25 -10.11 -17.41 4.93
CA TYR A 25 -9.07 -16.66 4.24
C TYR A 25 -8.47 -15.55 5.11
N ILE A 26 -9.29 -14.82 5.86
CA ILE A 26 -8.83 -13.77 6.77
C ILE A 26 -7.95 -14.36 7.88
N LYS A 27 -8.36 -15.50 8.47
CA LYS A 27 -7.58 -16.17 9.52
C LYS A 27 -6.25 -16.73 9.01
N ASP A 28 -6.24 -17.32 7.82
CA ASP A 28 -5.03 -17.84 7.19
C ASP A 28 -4.02 -16.71 6.88
N LYS A 29 -4.51 -15.58 6.37
CA LYS A 29 -3.66 -14.45 6.00
C LYS A 29 -3.22 -13.58 7.18
N TYR A 30 -4.04 -13.50 8.22
CA TYR A 30 -3.78 -12.70 9.42
C TYR A 30 -3.96 -13.57 10.67
N PRO A 31 -2.93 -14.35 11.06
CA PRO A 31 -2.98 -15.23 12.22
C PRO A 31 -3.29 -14.50 13.55
N PHE A 32 -3.11 -13.18 13.61
CA PHE A 32 -3.52 -12.35 14.73
C PHE A 32 -5.04 -12.39 15.01
N PHE A 33 -5.88 -12.67 14.00
CA PHE A 33 -7.33 -12.78 14.15
C PHE A 33 -7.82 -14.19 14.53
N GLN A 34 -6.90 -15.12 14.79
CA GLN A 34 -7.25 -16.52 15.03
C GLN A 34 -8.06 -16.70 16.32
N GLU A 35 -7.82 -15.87 17.33
CA GLU A 35 -8.54 -15.86 18.63
C GLU A 35 -9.95 -15.25 18.56
N VAL A 36 -10.28 -14.53 17.48
CA VAL A 36 -11.61 -13.92 17.33
C VAL A 36 -12.65 -15.00 16.99
N ASN A 37 -13.79 -14.95 17.68
CA ASN A 37 -14.90 -15.89 17.46
C ASN A 37 -15.40 -15.81 16.00
N ASN A 38 -15.45 -16.96 15.32
CA ASN A 38 -15.87 -17.07 13.93
C ASN A 38 -17.28 -16.54 13.71
N ASP A 39 -18.20 -16.82 14.64
CA ASP A 39 -19.60 -16.47 14.50
C ASP A 39 -19.83 -14.97 14.68
N LEU A 40 -19.08 -14.34 15.60
CA LEU A 40 -19.08 -12.90 15.79
C LEU A 40 -18.54 -12.19 14.55
N LEU A 41 -17.40 -12.66 14.02
CA LEU A 41 -16.79 -12.09 12.82
C LEU A 41 -17.70 -12.26 11.60
N ASN A 42 -18.32 -13.42 11.41
CA ASN A 42 -19.30 -13.65 10.35
C ASN A 42 -20.48 -12.69 10.47
N SER A 43 -21.03 -12.52 11.67
CA SER A 43 -22.18 -11.64 11.91
C SER A 43 -21.84 -10.16 11.65
N GLU A 44 -20.68 -9.70 12.13
CA GLU A 44 -20.21 -8.34 11.84
C GLU A 44 -19.95 -8.13 10.34
N LEU A 45 -19.35 -9.12 9.66
CA LEU A 45 -19.09 -9.06 8.22
C LEU A 45 -20.38 -9.00 7.41
N GLU A 46 -21.38 -9.81 7.74
CA GLU A 46 -22.70 -9.76 7.09
C GLU A 46 -23.35 -8.39 7.26
N LEU A 47 -23.37 -7.86 8.49
CA LEU A 47 -23.91 -6.53 8.76
C LEU A 47 -23.16 -5.43 8.02
N TRP A 48 -21.84 -5.56 7.90
CA TRP A 48 -21.00 -4.64 7.14
C TRP A 48 -21.30 -4.69 5.64
N ILE A 49 -21.43 -5.89 5.06
CA ILE A 49 -21.83 -6.08 3.66
C ILE A 49 -23.21 -5.45 3.42
N GLN A 50 -24.17 -5.72 4.30
CA GLN A 50 -25.53 -5.18 4.20
C GLN A 50 -25.56 -3.65 4.30
N LYS A 51 -24.73 -3.05 5.16
CA LYS A 51 -24.59 -1.59 5.27
C LYS A 51 -24.14 -0.98 3.94
N TRP A 52 -23.15 -1.58 3.28
CA TRP A 52 -22.62 -1.07 2.02
C TRP A 52 -23.54 -1.36 0.82
N LYS A 53 -24.21 -2.51 0.76
CA LYS A 53 -25.26 -2.78 -0.22
C LYS A 53 -26.40 -1.75 -0.14
N LYS A 54 -26.84 -1.40 1.08
CA LYS A 54 -27.85 -0.35 1.27
C LYS A 54 -27.35 1.05 0.86
N SER A 55 -26.06 1.33 1.01
CA SER A 55 -25.47 2.62 0.63
C SER A 55 -25.28 2.73 -0.89
N GLU A 56 -24.90 1.63 -1.55
CA GLU A 56 -24.83 1.53 -3.02
C GLU A 56 -26.22 1.72 -3.66
N LEU A 57 -27.25 1.06 -3.13
CA LEU A 57 -28.63 1.20 -3.62
C LEU A 57 -29.20 2.61 -3.44
N LYS A 58 -28.67 3.39 -2.48
CA LYS A 58 -29.04 4.81 -2.28
C LYS A 58 -28.29 5.76 -3.22
N GLY A 59 -27.30 5.27 -3.97
CA GLY A 59 -26.47 6.10 -4.84
C GLY A 59 -25.40 6.90 -4.07
N ASP A 60 -25.11 6.53 -2.83
CA ASP A 60 -24.07 7.19 -2.03
C ASP A 60 -22.66 6.83 -2.54
N ILE A 61 -21.72 7.75 -2.35
CA ILE A 61 -20.35 7.60 -2.82
C ILE A 61 -19.66 6.51 -1.98
N LEU A 62 -19.45 5.34 -2.56
CA LEU A 62 -18.72 4.26 -1.91
C LEU A 62 -17.26 4.68 -1.67
N PRO A 63 -16.74 4.54 -0.43
CA PRO A 63 -15.37 4.90 -0.14
C PRO A 63 -14.43 3.95 -0.89
N LYS A 64 -13.55 4.54 -1.70
CA LYS A 64 -12.55 3.81 -2.51
C LYS A 64 -11.24 3.58 -1.76
N ASN A 65 -11.02 4.31 -0.66
CA ASN A 65 -9.81 4.23 0.15
C ASN A 65 -10.08 3.59 1.50
N VAL A 66 -9.06 2.88 2.01
CA VAL A 66 -9.08 2.26 3.34
C VAL A 66 -9.26 3.29 4.47
N PHE A 67 -8.80 4.53 4.27
CA PHE A 67 -8.98 5.62 5.22
C PHE A 67 -10.42 6.10 5.29
N ASP A 68 -11.05 6.31 4.13
CA ASP A 68 -12.47 6.71 4.05
C ASP A 68 -13.37 5.61 4.63
N THR A 69 -12.99 4.33 4.46
CA THR A 69 -13.70 3.21 5.10
C THR A 69 -13.53 3.16 6.61
N LEU A 70 -12.37 3.58 7.12
CA LEU A 70 -12.09 3.62 8.54
C LEU A 70 -12.89 4.74 9.21
N ASP A 71 -13.02 5.88 8.54
CA ASP A 71 -13.79 7.04 9.01
C ASP A 71 -15.29 6.73 9.03
N ALA A 72 -15.79 6.06 7.98
CA ALA A 72 -17.18 5.58 7.93
C ALA A 72 -17.48 4.40 8.88
N CYS A 73 -16.46 3.79 9.50
CA CYS A 73 -16.60 2.66 10.40
C CYS A 73 -16.79 3.12 11.85
N CYS A 74 -17.99 2.94 12.40
CA CYS A 74 -18.24 3.18 13.81
C CYS A 74 -17.60 2.06 14.65
N GLY A 75 -16.55 2.40 15.40
CA GLY A 75 -15.80 1.45 16.23
C GLY A 75 -16.58 0.82 17.38
N ILE A 76 -17.79 1.31 17.66
CA ILE A 76 -18.70 0.77 18.68
C ILE A 76 -19.56 -0.35 18.09
N ILE A 77 -19.89 -0.28 16.81
CA ILE A 77 -20.79 -1.21 16.13
C ILE A 77 -20.00 -2.34 15.45
N PHE A 78 -18.79 -2.05 14.98
CA PHE A 78 -17.94 -3.01 14.25
C PHE A 78 -16.49 -3.03 14.78
N PRO A 79 -16.26 -3.48 16.02
CA PRO A 79 -14.94 -3.45 16.64
C PRO A 79 -13.92 -4.36 15.92
N THR A 80 -14.34 -5.53 15.42
CA THR A 80 -13.42 -6.47 14.76
C THR A 80 -13.04 -5.99 13.37
N ILE A 81 -14.02 -5.50 12.61
CA ILE A 81 -13.79 -4.95 11.26
C ILE A 81 -12.95 -3.68 11.32
N LYS A 82 -13.20 -2.79 12.29
CA LYS A 82 -12.36 -1.60 12.48
C LYS A 82 -10.90 -1.96 12.74
N SER A 83 -10.65 -2.97 13.57
CA SER A 83 -9.30 -3.46 13.83
C SER A 83 -8.64 -4.02 12.57
N LEU A 84 -9.39 -4.78 11.76
CA LEU A 84 -8.91 -5.34 10.50
C LEU A 84 -8.55 -4.24 9.49
N ILE A 85 -9.42 -3.23 9.33
CA ILE A 85 -9.18 -2.07 8.46
C ILE A 85 -7.97 -1.27 8.95
N SER A 86 -7.80 -1.11 10.27
CA SER A 86 -6.66 -0.39 10.85
C SER A 86 -5.32 -1.08 10.58
N ILE A 87 -5.29 -2.42 10.68
CA ILE A 87 -4.12 -3.22 10.35
C ILE A 87 -3.79 -3.10 8.86
N LEU A 88 -4.79 -3.17 7.98
CA LEU A 88 -4.62 -2.96 6.55
C LEU A 88 -4.05 -1.56 6.23
N ALA A 89 -4.57 -0.51 6.87
CA ALA A 89 -4.05 0.83 6.71
C ALA A 89 -2.58 0.91 7.15
N SER A 90 -2.24 0.31 8.28
CA SER A 90 -0.87 0.28 8.83
C SER A 90 0.11 -0.47 7.92
N LEU A 91 -0.34 -1.58 7.31
CA LEU A 91 0.41 -2.33 6.30
C LEU A 91 0.64 -1.49 5.05
N GLN A 92 -0.40 -0.83 4.52
CA GLN A 92 -0.28 0.05 3.34
C GLN A 92 0.69 1.22 3.58
N ILE A 93 0.64 1.83 4.75
CA ILE A 93 1.54 2.92 5.15
C ILE A 93 2.98 2.40 5.23
N SER A 94 3.18 1.23 5.83
CA SER A 94 4.51 0.62 5.95
C SER A 94 5.10 0.26 4.58
N THR A 95 4.29 -0.31 3.67
CA THR A 95 4.74 -0.62 2.30
C THR A 95 5.08 0.65 1.52
N ALA A 96 4.23 1.67 1.56
CA ALA A 96 4.48 2.94 0.87
C ALA A 96 5.72 3.66 1.43
N SER A 97 5.91 3.63 2.76
CA SER A 97 7.09 4.19 3.42
C SER A 97 8.37 3.45 3.04
N ALA A 98 8.32 2.12 2.99
CA ALA A 98 9.43 1.29 2.54
C ALA A 98 9.79 1.59 1.08
N GLU A 99 8.82 1.59 0.17
CA GLU A 99 9.03 1.93 -1.25
C GLU A 99 9.63 3.32 -1.44
N ARG A 100 9.12 4.32 -0.70
CA ARG A 100 9.65 5.69 -0.71
C ARG A 100 11.11 5.72 -0.25
N SER A 101 11.44 5.00 0.82
CA SER A 101 12.79 4.91 1.38
C SER A 101 13.77 4.19 0.45
N PHE A 102 13.36 3.09 -0.18
CA PHE A 102 14.18 2.41 -1.18
C PHE A 102 14.37 3.25 -2.45
N SER A 103 13.34 3.98 -2.88
CA SER A 103 13.41 4.88 -4.03
C SER A 103 14.38 6.05 -3.78
N THR A 104 14.34 6.68 -2.60
CA THR A 104 15.27 7.76 -2.24
C THR A 104 16.70 7.26 -2.19
N LEU A 105 16.94 6.10 -1.57
CA LEU A 105 18.26 5.47 -1.53
C LEU A 105 18.77 5.14 -2.94
N ARG A 106 17.92 4.60 -3.81
CA ARG A 106 18.27 4.32 -5.22
C ARG A 106 18.66 5.61 -5.95
N ARG A 107 17.90 6.69 -5.78
CA ARG A 107 18.21 8.00 -6.37
C ARG A 107 19.55 8.55 -5.86
N LEU A 108 19.81 8.48 -4.55
CA LEU A 108 21.08 8.91 -3.96
C LEU A 108 22.28 8.11 -4.48
N LYS A 109 22.14 6.77 -4.55
CA LYS A 109 23.17 5.89 -5.10
C LYS A 109 23.49 6.23 -6.56
N THR A 110 22.46 6.46 -7.38
CA THR A 110 22.63 6.89 -8.78
C THR A 110 23.32 8.25 -8.87
N TRP A 111 22.92 9.23 -8.04
CA TRP A 111 23.53 10.54 -8.01
C TRP A 111 25.03 10.47 -7.68
N LEU A 112 25.41 9.74 -6.63
CA LEU A 112 26.81 9.54 -6.24
C LEU A 112 27.63 8.90 -7.38
N ARG A 113 27.12 7.84 -8.02
CA ARG A 113 27.79 7.19 -9.16
C ARG A 113 27.98 8.14 -10.34
N SER A 114 26.95 8.92 -10.68
CA SER A 114 27.02 9.89 -11.77
C SER A 114 28.02 11.01 -11.49
N ARG A 115 28.11 11.46 -10.22
CA ARG A 115 29.05 12.50 -9.78
C ARG A 115 30.50 12.03 -9.89
N MET A 116 30.78 10.80 -9.47
CA MET A 116 32.11 10.19 -9.64
C MET A 116 32.51 10.10 -11.12
N GLY A 117 31.59 9.66 -11.98
CA GLY A 117 31.81 9.61 -13.43
C GLY A 117 32.11 10.98 -14.03
N LYS A 118 31.31 11.99 -13.69
CA LYS A 118 31.51 13.39 -14.12
C LYS A 118 32.86 13.94 -13.67
N HIS A 119 33.23 13.76 -12.41
CA HIS A 119 34.53 14.23 -11.89
C HIS A 119 35.71 13.60 -12.64
N ARG A 120 35.65 12.28 -12.89
CA ARG A 120 36.68 11.57 -13.67
C ARG A 120 36.76 12.07 -15.11
N LEU A 121 35.61 12.26 -15.76
CA LEU A 121 35.55 12.75 -17.13
C LEU A 121 36.10 14.18 -17.24
N THR A 122 35.71 15.07 -16.33
CA THR A 122 36.21 16.45 -16.27
C THR A 122 37.74 16.46 -16.07
N GLY A 123 38.27 15.61 -15.18
CA GLY A 123 39.71 15.48 -15.00
C GLY A 123 40.45 15.04 -16.28
N LEU A 124 39.92 14.05 -17.00
CA LEU A 124 40.49 13.60 -18.28
C LEU A 124 40.40 14.67 -19.37
N ALA A 125 39.27 15.36 -19.48
CA ALA A 125 39.09 16.44 -20.44
C ALA A 125 40.11 17.58 -20.23
N LEU A 126 40.38 17.93 -18.97
CA LEU A 126 41.41 18.92 -18.61
C LEU A 126 42.81 18.44 -19.01
N LEU A 127 43.19 17.21 -18.65
CA LEU A 127 44.49 16.64 -19.02
C LEU A 127 44.70 16.61 -20.53
N GLN A 128 43.68 16.20 -21.29
CA GLN A 128 43.74 16.18 -22.75
C GLN A 128 43.98 17.58 -23.33
N ARG A 129 43.30 18.60 -22.78
CA ARG A 129 43.49 19.99 -23.20
C ARG A 129 44.92 20.46 -22.97
N TYR A 130 45.48 20.24 -21.77
CA TYR A 130 46.86 20.61 -21.46
C TYR A 130 47.86 19.92 -22.37
N TYR A 131 47.68 18.62 -22.64
CA TYR A 131 48.55 17.88 -23.56
C TYR A 131 48.49 18.43 -24.99
N CYS A 132 47.30 18.78 -25.49
CA CYS A 132 47.14 19.39 -26.81
C CYS A 132 47.72 20.80 -26.92
N GLU A 133 47.64 21.61 -25.86
CA GLU A 133 48.25 22.94 -25.82
C GLU A 133 49.78 22.85 -25.81
N HIS A 134 50.36 21.93 -25.03
CA HIS A 134 51.81 21.75 -24.98
C HIS A 134 52.40 21.20 -26.30
N ARG A 135 51.65 20.37 -27.03
CA ARG A 135 52.05 19.86 -28.36
C ARG A 135 51.90 20.88 -29.49
N ARG A 136 51.19 21.99 -29.27
CA ARG A 136 51.05 23.09 -30.27
C ARG A 136 52.14 24.16 -30.16
N SER A 137 52.83 24.24 -29.02
CA SER A 137 53.88 25.23 -28.78
C SER A 137 55.31 24.73 -29.07
N ASN A 138 55.46 23.47 -29.48
CA ASN A 138 56.67 22.88 -30.07
C ASN A 138 56.42 22.62 -31.56
#